data_AF-A0A7L4PBX5-F1
#
_entry.id   AF-A0A7L4PBX5-F1
#
_cell.length_a   1.000
_cell.length_b   1.000
_cell.length_c   1.000
_cell.angle_alpha   90.00
_cell.angle_beta   90.00
_cell.angle_gamma   90.00
#
_symmetry.space_group_name_H-M   'P 1'
#
loop_
_entity.id
_entity.type
_entity.pdbx_description
1 polymer ?
#
loop_
_entity_poly.entity_id
_entity_poly.type
_entity_poly.pdbx_seq_one_letter_code
_entity_poly.pdbx_strand_id
1 'polypeptide(L)'
;MKQRVEQYFKELHQAIDKEIEAFTVEWRQYEALAQIQLKEDLYVFIIFSWSDEEDCTIEYMIGDENAVIQTRHLDKLDLAVSIIKTAHQMAKEKLACLQRS
;
A
#
# COMPACT_ATOMS: atom_id res chain seq x y z
N MET A 1 -1.40 15.56 -8.35
CA MET A 1 -1.25 14.39 -7.44
C MET A 1 -1.69 13.04 -8.01
N LYS A 2 -2.98 12.82 -8.33
CA LYS A 2 -3.53 11.51 -8.78
C LYS A 2 -2.66 10.70 -9.75
N GLN A 3 -2.21 11.30 -10.86
CA GLN A 3 -1.35 10.60 -11.85
C GLN A 3 -0.02 10.08 -11.26
N ARG A 4 0.56 10.78 -10.28
CA ARG A 4 1.79 10.36 -9.62
C ARG A 4 1.52 9.15 -8.72
N VAL A 5 0.36 9.14 -8.04
CA VAL A 5 -0.09 8.02 -7.21
C VAL A 5 -0.43 6.81 -8.08
N GLU A 6 -1.05 7.01 -9.25
CA GLU A 6 -1.32 5.95 -10.23
C GLU A 6 -0.01 5.29 -10.69
N GLN A 7 0.97 6.11 -11.06
CA GLN A 7 2.29 5.64 -11.46
C GLN A 7 3.01 4.93 -10.30
N TYR A 8 2.92 5.46 -9.09
CA TYR A 8 3.45 4.82 -7.88
C TYR A 8 2.87 3.41 -7.67
N PHE A 9 1.55 3.24 -7.70
CA PHE A 9 0.94 1.92 -7.51
C PHE A 9 1.26 0.95 -8.63
N LYS A 10 1.37 1.42 -9.88
CA LYS A 10 1.81 0.59 -11.00
C LYS A 10 3.21 0.04 -10.79
N GLU A 11 4.14 0.88 -10.35
CA GLU A 11 5.52 0.45 -10.09
C GLU A 11 5.63 -0.42 -8.84
N LEU A 12 4.87 -0.11 -7.79
CA LEU A 12 4.80 -0.94 -6.58
C LEU A 12 4.31 -2.34 -6.93
N HIS A 13 3.23 -2.46 -7.71
CA HIS A 13 2.71 -3.75 -8.16
C HIS A 13 3.79 -4.55 -8.90
N GLN A 14 4.54 -3.93 -9.82
CA GLN A 14 5.64 -4.60 -10.52
C GLN A 14 6.77 -5.06 -9.58
N ALA A 15 7.05 -4.30 -8.52
CA ALA A 15 8.10 -4.63 -7.56
C ALA A 15 7.74 -5.83 -6.67
N ILE A 16 6.44 -6.06 -6.40
CA ILE A 16 5.97 -7.10 -5.46
C ILE A 16 5.17 -8.23 -6.12
N ASP A 17 4.96 -8.19 -7.44
CA ASP A 17 4.06 -9.09 -8.21
C ASP A 17 4.23 -10.59 -7.89
N LYS A 18 5.48 -11.04 -7.68
CA LYS A 18 5.78 -12.46 -7.43
C LYS A 18 5.36 -12.95 -6.04
N GLU A 19 4.98 -12.05 -5.14
CA GLU A 19 4.80 -12.33 -3.71
C GLU A 19 3.32 -12.26 -3.30
N ILE A 20 2.41 -11.93 -4.23
CA ILE A 20 1.01 -11.59 -3.94
C ILE A 20 0.03 -12.42 -4.78
N GLU A 21 -1.22 -12.55 -4.32
CA GLU A 21 -2.30 -13.24 -5.05
C GLU A 21 -3.12 -12.26 -5.89
N ALA A 22 -3.32 -11.03 -5.40
CA ALA A 22 -4.05 -9.99 -6.10
C ALA A 22 -3.58 -8.58 -5.67
N PHE A 23 -3.67 -7.63 -6.59
CA PHE A 23 -3.45 -6.21 -6.34
C PHE A 23 -4.61 -5.42 -6.94
N THR A 24 -5.36 -4.69 -6.11
CA THR A 24 -6.45 -3.84 -6.57
C THR A 24 -6.29 -2.42 -6.02
N VAL A 25 -6.77 -1.42 -6.76
CA VAL A 25 -6.76 -0.02 -6.31
C VAL A 25 -8.14 0.59 -6.52
N GLU A 26 -8.74 1.06 -5.43
CA GLU A 26 -9.95 1.86 -5.44
C GLU A 26 -9.58 3.36 -5.44
N TRP A 27 -10.17 4.12 -6.34
CA TRP A 27 -9.89 5.55 -6.51
C TRP A 27 -11.06 6.39 -6.04
N ARG A 28 -10.77 7.37 -5.17
CA ARG A 28 -11.70 8.39 -4.71
C ARG A 28 -11.17 9.78 -5.09
N GLN A 29 -11.92 10.82 -4.75
CA GLN A 29 -11.60 12.20 -5.18
C GLN A 29 -10.24 12.70 -4.65
N TYR A 30 -9.90 12.34 -3.41
CA TYR A 30 -8.72 12.80 -2.66
C TYR A 30 -7.98 11.67 -1.97
N GLU A 31 -8.29 10.43 -2.35
CA GLU A 31 -7.79 9.23 -1.71
C GLU A 31 -7.66 8.09 -2.73
N ALA A 32 -6.70 7.21 -2.52
CA ALA A 32 -6.57 5.95 -3.22
C ALA A 32 -6.27 4.84 -2.21
N LEU A 33 -7.02 3.75 -2.30
CA LEU A 33 -6.88 2.56 -1.45
C LEU A 33 -6.36 1.41 -2.29
N ALA A 34 -5.12 1.00 -2.08
CA ALA A 34 -4.62 -0.26 -2.61
C ALA A 34 -4.88 -1.40 -1.63
N GLN A 35 -5.41 -2.51 -2.14
CA GLN A 35 -5.60 -3.76 -1.42
C GLN A 35 -4.72 -4.82 -2.07
N ILE A 36 -3.78 -5.35 -1.30
CA ILE A 36 -2.78 -6.31 -1.73
C ILE A 36 -3.05 -7.61 -0.99
N GLN A 37 -3.56 -8.61 -1.69
CA GLN A 37 -3.86 -9.92 -1.12
C GLN A 37 -2.61 -10.79 -1.08
N LEU A 38 -2.31 -11.30 0.11
CA LEU A 38 -1.36 -12.37 0.35
C LEU A 38 -2.12 -13.69 0.54
N LYS A 39 -1.39 -14.79 0.68
CA LYS A 39 -2.00 -16.10 0.97
C LYS A 39 -2.80 -16.09 2.27
N GLU A 40 -3.75 -17.02 2.37
CA GLU A 40 -4.57 -17.27 3.57
C GLU A 40 -5.45 -16.08 3.97
N ASP A 41 -5.90 -15.33 2.97
CA ASP A 41 -6.80 -14.18 3.12
C ASP A 41 -6.20 -13.06 4.01
N LEU A 42 -4.87 -12.95 4.06
CA LEU A 42 -4.19 -11.82 4.68
C LEU A 42 -3.98 -10.70 3.67
N TYR A 43 -4.29 -9.46 4.05
CA TYR A 43 -4.16 -8.30 3.17
C TYR A 43 -3.18 -7.29 3.75
N VAL A 44 -2.51 -6.59 2.84
CA VAL A 44 -1.85 -5.30 3.10
C VAL A 44 -2.68 -4.23 2.41
N PHE A 45 -3.11 -3.24 3.19
CA PHE A 45 -3.80 -2.06 2.69
C PHE A 45 -2.86 -0.87 2.71
N ILE A 46 -2.87 -0.10 1.64
CA ILE A 46 -2.15 1.17 1.52
C ILE A 46 -3.18 2.24 1.20
N ILE A 47 -3.36 3.18 2.11
CA ILE A 47 -4.24 4.33 1.93
C ILE A 47 -3.34 5.52 1.63
N PHE A 48 -3.58 6.16 0.49
CA PHE A 48 -2.88 7.37 0.11
C PHE A 48 -3.89 8.50 0.00
N SER A 49 -3.75 9.53 0.83
CA SER A 49 -4.68 10.66 0.93
C SER A 49 -3.95 11.96 0.63
N TRP A 50 -4.62 12.89 -0.06
CA TRP A 50 -4.03 14.18 -0.42
C TRP A 50 -5.08 15.30 -0.44
N SER A 51 -4.71 16.47 0.06
CA SER A 51 -5.53 17.68 -0.04
C SER A 51 -5.15 18.49 -1.29
N ASP A 52 -3.85 18.59 -1.57
CA ASP A 52 -3.28 19.23 -2.76
C ASP A 52 -1.98 18.52 -3.22
N GLU A 53 -1.06 19.24 -3.89
CA GLU A 53 0.20 18.65 -4.35
C GLU A 53 1.32 18.65 -3.29
N GLU A 54 1.20 19.48 -2.25
CA GLU A 54 2.21 19.64 -1.20
C GLU A 54 1.85 18.92 0.09
N ASP A 55 0.57 18.61 0.31
CA ASP A 55 0.07 17.95 1.52
C ASP A 55 -0.56 16.59 1.20
N CYS A 56 0.10 15.53 1.66
CA CYS A 56 -0.31 14.15 1.46
C CYS A 56 0.11 13.25 2.64
N THR A 57 -0.65 12.19 2.86
CA THR A 57 -0.38 11.18 3.88
C THR A 57 -0.45 9.79 3.27
N ILE A 58 0.29 8.86 3.88
CA ILE A 58 0.24 7.45 3.55
C ILE A 58 0.05 6.65 4.84
N GLU A 59 -0.95 5.79 4.85
CA GLU A 59 -1.30 4.93 5.98
C GLU A 59 -1.29 3.47 5.53
N TYR A 60 -0.99 2.58 6.47
CA TYR A 60 -0.85 1.16 6.20
C TYR A 60 -1.66 0.36 7.21
N MET A 61 -2.28 -0.72 6.74
CA MET A 61 -2.98 -1.67 7.60
C MET A 61 -2.68 -3.10 7.14
N ILE A 62 -2.55 -4.01 8.10
CA ILE A 62 -2.40 -5.46 7.85
C ILE A 62 -3.55 -6.16 8.56
N GLY A 63 -4.23 -7.06 7.87
CA GLY A 63 -5.29 -7.88 8.44
C GLY A 63 -6.04 -8.65 7.38
N ASP A 64 -6.95 -9.52 7.81
CA ASP A 64 -7.97 -10.06 6.90
C ASP A 64 -9.00 -8.97 6.51
N GLU A 65 -10.07 -9.37 5.83
CA GLU A 65 -11.20 -8.50 5.47
C GLU A 65 -11.86 -7.79 6.68
N ASN A 66 -11.66 -8.30 7.90
CA ASN A 66 -12.17 -7.74 9.15
C ASN A 66 -11.09 -6.98 9.94
N ALA A 67 -9.94 -6.71 9.33
CA ALA A 67 -8.77 -6.09 9.96
C ALA A 67 -8.21 -6.91 11.14
N VAL A 68 -8.32 -8.24 11.09
CA VAL A 68 -7.82 -9.15 12.13
C VAL A 68 -6.59 -9.92 11.64
N ILE A 69 -5.60 -10.04 12.52
CA ILE A 69 -4.47 -10.97 12.34
C ILE A 69 -4.77 -12.24 13.12
N GLN A 70 -4.90 -13.35 12.42
CA GLN A 70 -5.16 -14.67 12.98
C GLN A 70 -3.87 -15.50 13.03
N THR A 71 -3.87 -16.58 13.81
CA THR A 71 -2.69 -17.45 13.97
C THR A 71 -2.13 -17.97 12.65
N ARG A 72 -3.00 -18.26 11.67
CA ARG A 72 -2.60 -18.72 10.33
C ARG A 72 -1.80 -17.66 9.55
N HIS A 73 -2.04 -16.38 9.82
CA HIS A 73 -1.36 -15.27 9.15
C HIS A 73 0.08 -15.03 9.64
N LEU A 74 0.50 -15.64 10.76
CA LEU A 74 1.75 -15.27 11.44
C LEU A 74 3.00 -15.46 10.58
N ASP A 75 3.06 -16.51 9.75
CA ASP A 75 4.19 -16.77 8.86
C ASP A 75 4.25 -15.81 7.66
N LYS A 76 3.18 -15.04 7.41
CA LYS A 76 3.09 -14.04 6.34
C LYS A 76 3.34 -12.61 6.82
N LEU A 77 3.41 -12.38 8.13
CA LEU A 77 3.59 -11.02 8.66
C LEU A 77 4.92 -10.39 8.23
N ASP A 78 5.99 -11.18 8.14
CA ASP A 78 7.28 -10.67 7.66
C ASP A 78 7.20 -10.19 6.21
N LEU A 79 6.48 -10.93 5.36
CA LEU A 79 6.22 -10.54 3.99
C LEU A 79 5.36 -9.27 3.92
N ALA A 80 4.25 -9.22 4.68
CA ALA A 80 3.37 -8.06 4.74
C ALA A 80 4.13 -6.79 5.16
N VAL A 81 4.98 -6.89 6.18
CA VAL A 81 5.83 -5.79 6.66
C VAL A 81 6.90 -5.42 5.62
N SER A 82 7.47 -6.39 4.90
CA SER A 82 8.41 -6.12 3.80
C SER A 82 7.76 -5.31 2.68
N ILE A 83 6.53 -5.65 2.30
CA ILE A 83 5.74 -4.89 1.32
C ILE A 83 5.50 -3.47 1.81
N ILE A 84 5.09 -3.27 3.06
CA ILE A 84 4.92 -1.92 3.65
C ILE A 84 6.21 -1.10 3.57
N LYS A 85 7.34 -1.69 3.98
CA LYS A 85 8.64 -1.01 3.93
C LYS A 85 9.02 -0.60 2.51
N THR A 86 8.81 -1.50 1.55
CA THR A 86 9.06 -1.24 0.12
C THR A 86 8.16 -0.13 -0.40
N ALA A 87 6.86 -0.23 -0.13
CA ALA A 87 5.86 0.77 -0.48
C ALA A 87 6.20 2.15 0.09
N HIS A 88 6.60 2.21 1.37
CA HIS A 88 6.96 3.47 2.03
C HIS A 88 8.23 4.10 1.44
N GLN A 89 9.27 3.29 1.23
CA GLN A 89 10.52 3.77 0.63
C GLN A 89 10.28 4.33 -0.78
N MET A 90 9.55 3.60 -1.62
CA MET A 90 9.20 4.06 -2.98
C MET A 90 8.35 5.33 -2.95
N ALA A 91 7.44 5.46 -1.98
CA ALA A 91 6.62 6.65 -1.83
C ALA A 91 7.48 7.88 -1.48
N LYS A 92 8.44 7.75 -0.56
CA LYS A 92 9.40 8.82 -0.21
C LYS A 92 10.29 9.24 -1.39
N GLU A 93 10.68 8.31 -2.25
CA GLU A 93 11.49 8.62 -3.43
C GLU A 93 10.71 9.35 -4.52
N LYS A 94 9.41 9.05 -4.68
CA LYS A 94 8.61 9.50 -5.83
C LYS A 94 7.69 10.68 -5.53
N LEU A 95 7.25 10.81 -4.29
CA LEU A 95 6.20 11.75 -3.89
C LEU A 95 6.82 12.82 -2.99
N ALA A 96 7.05 14.01 -3.57
CA ALA A 96 7.73 15.12 -2.91
C ALA A 96 7.04 15.57 -1.61
N CYS A 97 5.70 15.46 -1.54
CA CYS A 97 4.93 15.78 -0.34
C CYS A 97 5.29 14.90 0.87
N LEU A 98 5.80 13.67 0.65
CA LEU A 98 6.23 12.77 1.72
C LEU A 98 7.71 12.93 2.13
N GLN A 99 8.50 13.71 1.40
CA GLN A 99 9.92 13.95 1.73
C GLN A 99 10.09 14.89 2.92
N ARG A 100 9.06 15.68 3.23
CA ARG A 100 9.07 16.68 4.31
C ARG A 100 8.58 16.12 5.66
N SER A 101 8.13 14.85 5.68
CA SER A 101 7.50 14.15 6.81
C SER A 101 8.33 13.01 7.40
#